data_AF-A0AAV0WLJ0-F1
#
_entry.id   AF-A0AAV0WLJ0-F1
#
_cell.length_a   1.000
_cell.length_b   1.000
_cell.length_c   1.000
_cell.angle_alpha   90.00
_cell.angle_beta   90.00
_cell.angle_gamma   90.00
#
_symmetry.space_group_name_H-M   'P 1'
#
loop_
_entity.id
_entity.type
_entity.pdbx_description
1 polymer ?
#
loop_
_entity_poly.entity_id
_entity_poly.type
_entity_poly.pdbx_seq_one_letter_code
_entity_poly.pdbx_strand_id
1 'polypeptide(L)'
;MVDETKDKSKKEQMSFVIRFLDDNFNIHEKSIDCYHMVKSDSESLFNQIINIISENNLNINKCVAQCYDGASVMRLPAYTGVQERIRSKVSHAIYV
;
A
#
# COMPACT_ATOMS: atom_id res chain seq x y z
N MET A 1 4.56 1.20 -2.27
CA MET A 1 5.18 0.11 -1.49
C MET A 1 4.66 0.23 -0.07
N VAL A 2 4.25 -0.87 0.53
CA VAL A 2 3.65 -0.88 1.87
C VAL A 2 4.25 -2.04 2.66
N ASP A 3 4.64 -1.78 3.90
CA ASP A 3 5.22 -2.78 4.81
C ASP A 3 4.52 -2.72 6.17
N GLU A 4 4.26 -3.89 6.75
CA GLU A 4 3.60 -4.03 8.05
C GLU A 4 4.60 -4.53 9.09
N THR A 5 4.58 -3.91 10.27
CA THR A 5 5.43 -4.32 11.38
C THR A 5 4.71 -4.17 12.72
N LYS A 6 5.11 -4.97 13.71
CA LYS A 6 4.58 -4.88 15.08
C LYS A 6 5.55 -4.10 15.96
N ASP A 7 5.02 -3.17 16.73
CA ASP A 7 5.81 -2.49 17.76
C ASP A 7 5.97 -3.32 19.04
N LYS A 8 6.75 -2.79 19.99
CA LYS A 8 6.98 -3.42 21.30
C LYS A 8 5.70 -3.63 22.12
N SER A 9 4.65 -2.85 21.85
CA SER A 9 3.34 -2.97 22.49
C SER A 9 2.42 -3.98 21.76
N LYS A 10 2.96 -4.71 20.78
CA LYS A 10 2.25 -5.67 19.90
C LYS A 10 1.17 -5.02 19.05
N LYS A 11 1.31 -3.72 18.77
CA LYS A 11 0.38 -3.01 17.90
C LYS A 11 0.94 -2.95 16.48
N GLU A 12 0.06 -3.13 15.51
CA GLU A 12 0.41 -3.15 14.09
C GLU A 12 0.67 -1.72 13.60
N GLN A 13 1.69 -1.57 12.77
CA GLN A 13 2.04 -0.33 12.09
C GLN A 13 2.26 -0.61 10.60
N MET A 14 1.74 0.29 9.77
CA MET A 14 1.91 0.25 8.33
C MET A 14 2.81 1.41 7.91
N SER A 15 3.94 1.11 7.29
CA SER A 15 4.76 2.12 6.63
C SER A 15 4.36 2.25 5.16
N PHE A 16 4.31 3.48 4.66
CA PHE A 16 3.90 3.77 3.28
C PHE A 16 4.99 4.55 2.54
N VAL A 17 5.46 3.98 1.43
CA VAL A 17 6.50 4.56 0.58
C VAL A 17 6.01 4.62 -0.86
N ILE A 18 6.21 5.77 -1.51
CA ILE A 18 5.95 5.95 -2.94
C ILE A 18 7.26 6.01 -3.72
N ARG A 19 7.25 5.40 -4.91
CA ARG A 19 8.30 5.54 -5.91
C ARG A 19 7.67 6.07 -7.18
N PHE A 20 8.20 7.17 -7.71
CA PHE A 20 7.64 7.86 -8.88
C PHE A 20 8.73 8.43 -9.77
N LEU A 21 8.36 8.76 -11.01
CA LEU A 21 9.23 9.44 -11.97
C LEU A 21 8.89 10.93 -12.00
N ASP A 22 9.92 11.77 -12.11
CA ASP A 22 9.73 13.18 -12.46
C ASP A 22 9.64 13.39 -13.98
N ASP A 23 9.46 14.64 -14.41
CA ASP A 23 9.36 15.01 -15.83
C ASP A 23 10.65 14.72 -16.62
N ASN A 24 11.78 14.52 -15.94
CA ASN A 24 13.06 14.16 -16.52
C ASN A 24 13.35 12.65 -16.44
N PHE A 25 12.35 11.83 -16.09
CA PHE A 25 12.45 10.38 -15.91
C PHE A 25 13.43 9.96 -14.80
N ASN A 26 13.74 10.84 -13.84
CA ASN A 26 14.50 10.43 -12.67
C ASN A 26 13.59 9.69 -11.69
N ILE A 27 14.12 8.62 -11.09
CA ILE A 27 13.42 7.85 -10.06
C ILE A 27 13.56 8.56 -8.72
N HIS A 28 12.41 8.85 -8.11
CA HIS A 28 12.32 9.38 -6.76
C HIS A 28 11.63 8.38 -5.86
N GLU A 29 12.11 8.27 -4.62
CA GLU A 29 11.50 7.49 -3.57
C GLU A 29 11.22 8.40 -2.37
N LYS A 30 10.01 8.33 -1.84
CA LYS A 30 9.59 9.16 -0.71
C LYS A 30 8.73 8.36 0.26
N SER A 31 9.17 8.34 1.51
CA SER A 31 8.36 7.88 2.64
C SER A 31 7.26 8.90 2.90
N ILE A 32 6.00 8.44 2.95
CA ILE A 32 4.88 9.29 3.33
C ILE A 32 4.81 9.36 4.85
N ASP A 33 4.49 8.25 5.51
CA ASP A 33 4.46 8.15 6.96
C ASP A 33 4.33 6.68 7.42
N CYS A 34 4.34 6.49 8.74
CA CYS A 34 3.96 5.27 9.43
C CYS A 34 2.60 5.46 10.14
N TYR A 35 1.66 4.58 9.83
CA TYR A 35 0.29 4.64 10.32
C TYR A 35 0.03 3.52 11.31
N HIS A 36 -0.61 3.88 12.41
CA HIS A 36 -1.03 2.90 13.40
C HIS A 36 -2.28 2.16 12.95
N MET A 37 -2.19 0.83 12.85
CA MET A 37 -3.31 0.01 12.40
C MET A 37 -4.05 -0.59 13.61
N VAL A 38 -5.36 -0.29 13.70
CA VAL A 38 -6.24 -0.91 14.71
C VAL A 38 -6.55 -2.37 14.35
N LYS A 39 -6.59 -2.68 13.04
CA LYS A 39 -6.82 -4.01 12.49
C LYS A 39 -5.92 -4.22 11.28
N SER A 40 -5.34 -5.40 11.16
CA SER A 40 -4.49 -5.83 10.03
C SER A 40 -5.19 -6.85 9.13
N ASP A 41 -6.51 -6.77 9.00
CA ASP A 41 -7.21 -7.49 7.95
C ASP A 41 -7.09 -6.75 6.60
N SER A 42 -7.28 -7.47 5.50
CA SER A 42 -7.02 -6.92 4.17
C SER A 42 -7.94 -5.77 3.78
N GLU A 43 -9.14 -5.72 4.34
CA GLU A 43 -10.07 -4.63 4.10
C GLU A 43 -9.62 -3.36 4.79
N SER A 44 -9.23 -3.46 6.06
CA SER A 44 -8.70 -2.34 6.85
C SER A 44 -7.43 -1.77 6.22
N LEU A 45 -6.50 -2.65 5.80
CA LEU A 45 -5.27 -2.25 5.14
C LEU A 45 -5.54 -1.59 3.78
N PHE A 46 -6.43 -2.17 2.96
CA PHE A 46 -6.84 -1.58 1.68
C PHE A 46 -7.46 -0.18 1.87
N ASN A 47 -8.41 -0.05 2.81
CA ASN A 47 -9.06 1.22 3.09
C ASN A 47 -8.05 2.27 3.57
N GLN A 48 -7.10 1.87 4.43
CA GLN A 48 -6.05 2.76 4.88
C GLN A 48 -5.17 3.22 3.72
N ILE A 49 -4.76 2.33 2.80
CA ILE A 49 -3.99 2.68 1.61
C ILE A 49 -4.75 3.73 0.76
N ILE A 50 -6.04 3.53 0.51
CA ILE A 50 -6.85 4.47 -0.26
C ILE A 50 -6.98 5.82 0.46
N ASN A 51 -7.15 5.82 1.78
CA ASN A 51 -7.20 7.05 2.58
C ASN A 51 -5.89 7.83 2.51
N ILE A 52 -4.75 7.17 2.71
CA ILE A 52 -3.42 7.80 2.64
C ILE A 52 -3.20 8.44 1.28
N ILE A 53 -3.55 7.74 0.20
CA ILE A 53 -3.46 8.26 -1.17
C ILE A 53 -4.33 9.50 -1.33
N SER A 54 -5.57 9.46 -0.83
CA SER A 54 -6.49 10.60 -0.89
C SER A 54 -6.00 11.80 -0.07
N GLU A 55 -5.53 11.59 1.16
CA GLU A 55 -5.02 12.64 2.05
C GLU A 55 -3.79 13.35 1.48
N ASN A 56 -2.96 12.61 0.73
CA ASN A 56 -1.79 13.15 0.06
C ASN A 56 -2.09 13.72 -1.35
N ASN A 57 -3.37 13.84 -1.74
CA ASN A 57 -3.81 14.28 -3.08
C ASN A 57 -3.19 13.47 -4.22
N LEU A 58 -2.88 12.19 -3.98
CA LEU A 58 -2.33 11.28 -4.98
C LEU A 58 -3.48 10.63 -5.75
N ASN A 59 -3.27 10.38 -7.04
CA ASN A 59 -4.26 9.69 -7.87
C ASN A 59 -3.93 8.20 -7.97
N ILE A 60 -4.74 7.36 -7.32
CA ILE A 60 -4.60 5.89 -7.34
C ILE A 60 -4.59 5.31 -8.77
N ASN A 61 -5.25 5.95 -9.74
CA ASN A 61 -5.26 5.48 -11.13
C ASN A 61 -3.91 5.66 -11.84
N LYS A 62 -3.01 6.48 -11.28
CA LYS A 62 -1.62 6.59 -11.75
C LYS A 62 -0.69 5.53 -11.14
N CYS A 63 -1.22 4.64 -10.29
CA CYS A 63 -0.44 3.52 -9.76
C CYS A 63 -0.09 2.55 -10.89
N VAL A 64 1.21 2.31 -11.07
CA VAL A 64 1.73 1.35 -12.06
C VAL A 64 2.10 0.03 -11.42
N ALA A 65 2.55 0.05 -10.17
CA ALA A 65 2.95 -1.13 -9.44
C ALA A 65 2.61 -1.02 -7.95
N GLN A 66 2.24 -2.15 -7.37
CA GLN A 66 2.01 -2.34 -5.95
C GLN A 66 2.98 -3.40 -5.42
N CYS A 67 3.62 -3.11 -4.28
CA CYS A 67 4.58 -4.01 -3.65
C CYS A 67 4.30 -4.07 -2.15
N TYR A 68 4.25 -5.28 -1.61
CA TYR A 68 3.98 -5.57 -0.20
C TYR A 68 5.02 -6.51 0.39
N ASP A 69 5.09 -6.54 1.71
CA ASP A 69 5.87 -7.52 2.45
C ASP A 69 5.28 -8.94 2.33
N GLY A 70 5.93 -9.89 3.00
CA GLY A 70 5.59 -11.30 2.91
C GLY A 70 4.27 -11.73 3.54
N ALA A 71 3.55 -10.81 4.20
CA ALA A 71 2.37 -11.12 4.97
C ALA A 71 1.28 -11.77 4.12
N SER A 72 0.66 -12.83 4.66
CA SER A 72 -0.42 -13.57 3.98
C SER A 72 -1.59 -12.66 3.63
N VAL A 73 -1.94 -11.71 4.50
CA VAL A 73 -3.01 -10.72 4.28
C VAL A 73 -2.74 -9.84 3.05
N MET A 74 -1.47 -9.57 2.77
CA MET A 74 -1.05 -8.78 1.61
C MET A 74 -1.03 -9.62 0.32
N ARG A 75 -0.55 -10.87 0.39
CA ARG A 75 -0.29 -11.73 -0.78
C ARG A 75 -1.48 -12.55 -1.27
N LEU A 76 -2.42 -12.91 -0.39
CA LEU A 76 -3.42 -13.96 -0.69
C LEU A 76 -4.20 -13.68 -1.99
N PRO A 77 -4.25 -14.64 -2.95
CA PRO A 77 -4.80 -14.42 -4.29
C PRO A 77 -6.33 -14.59 -4.39
N ALA A 78 -7.08 -14.13 -3.39
CA ALA A 78 -8.55 -14.17 -3.39
C ALA A 78 -9.12 -12.80 -3.00
N TYR A 79 -10.45 -12.63 -3.02
CA TYR A 79 -11.22 -11.46 -2.54
C TYR A 79 -10.85 -10.96 -1.11
N THR A 80 -9.91 -11.64 -0.47
CA THR A 80 -9.40 -11.43 0.87
C THR A 80 -7.98 -10.86 0.91
N GLY A 81 -7.28 -10.64 -0.21
CA GLY A 81 -5.93 -10.07 -0.21
C GLY A 81 -5.92 -8.58 -0.55
N VAL A 82 -4.97 -7.81 0.02
CA VAL A 82 -4.80 -6.38 -0.31
C VAL A 82 -4.43 -6.21 -1.79
N GLN A 83 -3.55 -7.06 -2.32
CA GLN A 83 -3.10 -6.97 -3.71
C GLN A 83 -4.25 -7.15 -4.72
N GLU A 84 -5.18 -8.05 -4.45
CA GLU A 84 -6.35 -8.27 -5.29
C GLU A 84 -7.32 -7.09 -5.23
N ARG A 85 -7.55 -6.53 -4.04
CA ARG A 85 -8.43 -5.36 -3.85
C ARG A 85 -7.91 -4.11 -4.57
N ILE A 86 -6.59 -3.91 -4.58
CA ILE A 86 -5.99 -2.82 -5.37
C ILE A 86 -6.08 -3.12 -6.87
N ARG A 87 -5.83 -4.37 -7.30
CA ARG A 87 -5.95 -4.76 -8.70
C ARG A 87 -7.38 -4.62 -9.24
N SER A 88 -8.40 -4.90 -8.43
CA SER A 88 -9.80 -4.69 -8.83
C SER A 88 -10.16 -3.21 -9.01
N LYS A 89 -9.47 -2.32 -8.29
CA LYS A 89 -9.63 -0.85 -8.42
C LYS A 89 -8.73 -0.23 -9.49
N VAL A 90 -7.55 -0.79 -9.71
CA VAL A 90 -6.54 -0.36 -10.68
C VAL A 90 -6.05 -1.58 -11.45
N SER A 91 -6.78 -1.97 -12.48
CA SER A 91 -6.54 -3.22 -13.22
C SER A 91 -5.19 -3.27 -13.93
N HIS A 92 -4.59 -2.12 -14.23
CA HIS A 92 -3.27 -2.00 -14.84
C HIS A 92 -2.11 -1.99 -13.84
N ALA A 93 -2.38 -1.89 -12.53
CA ALA A 93 -1.32 -1.90 -11.52
C ALA A 93 -0.78 -3.32 -11.32
N ILE A 94 0.51 -3.50 -11.59
CA ILE A 94 1.21 -4.79 -11.48
C ILE A 94 1.51 -5.09 -10.00
N TYR A 95 1.25 -6.32 -9.57
CA TYR A 95 1.73 -6.81 -8.27
C TYR A 95 3.15 -7.36 -8.41
N VAL A 96 4.06 -6.85 -7.57
CA VAL A 96 5.51 -7.15 -7.57
C VAL A 96 5.89 -7.90 -6.30
#